data_AF-A0A934K927-F1
#
_entry.id   AF-A0A934K927-F1
#
_cell.length_a   1.000
_cell.length_b   1.000
_cell.length_c   1.000
_cell.angle_alpha   90.00
_cell.angle_beta   90.00
_cell.angle_gamma   90.00
#
_symmetry.space_group_name_H-M   'P 1'
#
loop_
_entity.id
_entity.type
_entity.pdbx_description
1 polymer ?
#
loop_
_entity_poly.entity_id
_entity_poly.type
_entity_poly.pdbx_seq_one_letter_code
_entity_poly.pdbx_strand_id
1 'polypeptide(L)'
;MANVTEDRAADLAQDVVRDAQRLIQQEISLAKMEGKELAARDGVAVGLMVVGGLLLLFGLLVGIAFLVTWLLNTALAGLIACAVYLVLGAILALVGKSRLVIPKPAELRSVANLKETRDWVLRQIRSNVR
;
A
#
# COMPACT_ATOMS: atom_id res chain seq x y z
N MET A 1 27.28 -24.66 47.22
CA MET A 1 25.91 -24.52 46.67
C MET A 1 25.70 -23.23 45.87
N ALA A 2 26.52 -22.18 46.01
CA ALA A 2 26.36 -20.90 45.30
C ALA A 2 26.52 -20.97 43.75
N ASN A 3 27.36 -21.88 43.23
CA ASN A 3 27.64 -21.99 41.79
C ASN A 3 26.41 -22.40 40.94
N VAL A 4 25.47 -23.16 41.51
CA VAL A 4 24.30 -23.68 40.77
C VAL A 4 23.23 -22.62 40.54
N THR A 5 23.15 -21.61 41.42
CA THR A 5 22.18 -20.51 41.30
C THR A 5 22.61 -19.46 40.28
N GLU A 6 23.92 -19.19 40.18
CA GLU A 6 24.48 -18.29 39.16
C GLU A 6 24.34 -18.89 37.75
N ASP A 7 24.64 -20.18 37.58
CA ASP A 7 24.44 -20.87 36.30
C ASP A 7 22.97 -20.86 35.86
N ARG A 8 22.01 -21.09 36.77
CA ARG A 8 20.58 -21.06 36.43
C ARG A 8 20.04 -19.68 36.11
N ALA A 9 20.54 -18.64 36.79
CA ALA A 9 20.17 -17.26 36.46
C ALA A 9 20.70 -16.85 35.08
N ALA A 10 21.92 -17.28 34.74
CA ALA A 10 22.49 -17.07 33.41
C ALA A 10 21.72 -17.81 32.31
N ASP A 11 21.32 -19.06 32.56
CA ASP A 11 20.59 -19.90 31.58
C ASP A 11 19.18 -19.33 31.30
N LEU A 12 18.47 -18.88 32.34
CA LEU A 12 17.16 -18.22 32.20
C LEU A 12 17.26 -16.87 31.45
N ALA A 13 18.32 -16.09 31.73
CA ALA A 13 18.56 -14.85 31.01
C ALA A 13 18.84 -15.13 29.52
N GLN A 14 19.58 -16.20 29.22
CA GLN A 14 19.86 -16.63 27.86
C GLN A 14 18.61 -17.12 27.13
N ASP A 15 17.71 -17.82 27.81
CA ASP A 15 16.42 -18.26 27.26
C ASP A 15 15.50 -17.08 26.94
N VAL A 16 15.38 -16.09 27.84
CA VAL A 16 14.58 -14.88 27.60
C VAL A 16 15.10 -14.07 26.41
N VAL A 17 16.43 -13.93 26.29
CA VAL A 17 17.05 -13.25 25.14
C VAL A 17 16.78 -14.00 23.83
N ARG A 18 16.86 -15.32 23.87
CA ARG A 18 16.62 -16.20 22.71
C ARG A 18 15.15 -16.17 22.27
N ASP A 19 14.21 -16.11 23.21
CA ASP A 19 12.80 -15.99 22.91
C ASP A 19 12.42 -14.58 22.42
N ALA A 20 13.03 -13.53 22.97
CA ALA A 20 12.89 -12.17 22.44
C ALA A 20 13.40 -12.06 21.00
N GLN A 21 14.54 -12.68 20.68
CA GLN A 21 15.04 -12.76 19.31
C GLN A 21 14.09 -13.52 18.36
N ARG A 22 13.47 -14.60 18.83
CA ARG A 22 12.46 -15.34 18.04
C ARG A 22 11.23 -14.48 17.77
N LEU A 23 10.72 -13.75 18.75
CA LEU A 23 9.58 -12.84 18.57
C LEU A 23 9.88 -11.76 17.53
N ILE A 24 11.05 -11.12 17.62
CA ILE A 24 11.46 -10.08 16.67
C ILE A 24 11.52 -10.65 15.23
N GLN A 25 12.07 -11.85 15.06
CA GLN A 25 12.10 -12.51 13.75
C GLN A 25 10.69 -12.83 13.23
N GLN A 26 9.79 -13.24 14.13
CA GLN A 26 8.39 -13.50 13.78
C GLN A 26 7.66 -12.22 13.37
N GLU A 27 7.79 -11.12 14.11
CA GLU A 27 7.19 -9.83 13.75
C GLU A 27 7.73 -9.31 12.42
N ILE A 28 9.03 -9.44 12.15
CA ILE A 28 9.60 -9.10 10.85
C ILE A 28 9.01 -9.99 9.74
N SER A 29 8.86 -11.29 9.99
CA SER A 29 8.27 -12.21 9.00
C SER A 29 6.80 -11.86 8.73
N LEU A 30 6.05 -11.49 9.77
CA LEU A 30 4.63 -11.15 9.69
C LEU A 30 4.44 -9.81 8.98
N ALA A 31 5.20 -8.79 9.37
CA ALA A 31 5.22 -7.48 8.72
C ALA A 31 5.63 -7.58 7.24
N LYS A 32 6.54 -8.50 6.89
CA LYS A 32 6.91 -8.77 5.50
C LYS A 32 5.77 -9.44 4.72
N MET A 33 5.01 -10.34 5.35
CA MET A 33 3.86 -10.98 4.72
C MET A 33 2.72 -9.98 4.52
N GLU A 34 2.36 -9.25 5.57
CA GLU A 34 1.32 -8.22 5.53
C GLU A 34 1.70 -7.10 4.55
N GLY A 35 2.96 -6.63 4.58
CA GLY A 35 3.45 -5.64 3.63
C GLY A 35 3.37 -6.10 2.17
N LYS A 36 3.60 -7.39 1.89
CA LYS A 36 3.40 -7.96 0.55
C LYS A 36 1.92 -8.02 0.17
N GLU A 37 1.05 -8.35 1.10
CA GLU A 37 -0.39 -8.44 0.86
C GLU A 37 -1.01 -7.05 0.62
N LEU A 38 -0.63 -6.04 1.40
CA LEU A 38 -0.98 -4.64 1.15
C LEU A 38 -0.45 -4.17 -0.20
N ALA A 39 0.83 -4.43 -0.51
CA ALA A 39 1.42 -4.05 -1.79
C ALA A 39 0.73 -4.75 -2.97
N ALA A 40 0.37 -6.03 -2.84
CA ALA A 40 -0.33 -6.77 -3.89
C ALA A 40 -1.79 -6.29 -4.06
N ARG A 41 -2.46 -5.97 -2.97
CA ARG A 41 -3.86 -5.51 -2.98
C ARG A 41 -3.99 -4.09 -3.52
N ASP A 42 -3.20 -3.16 -2.99
CA ASP A 42 -3.32 -1.73 -3.31
C ASP A 42 -2.42 -1.31 -4.48
N GLY A 43 -1.28 -1.98 -4.67
CA GLY A 43 -0.36 -1.70 -5.78
C GLY A 43 -0.95 -2.00 -7.15
N VAL A 44 -1.84 -2.99 -7.26
CA VAL A 44 -2.57 -3.27 -8.50
C VAL A 44 -3.52 -2.13 -8.85
N ALA A 45 -4.23 -1.54 -7.87
CA ALA A 45 -5.14 -0.43 -8.13
C ALA A 45 -4.39 0.83 -8.57
N VAL A 46 -3.28 1.16 -7.89
CA VAL A 46 -2.41 2.29 -8.27
C VAL A 46 -1.81 2.07 -9.66
N GLY A 47 -1.32 0.86 -9.95
CA GLY A 47 -0.78 0.51 -11.27
C GLY A 47 -1.82 0.66 -12.38
N LEU A 48 -3.05 0.19 -12.16
CA LEU A 48 -4.15 0.34 -13.10
C LEU A 48 -4.55 1.81 -13.33
N MET A 49 -4.54 2.65 -12.29
CA MET A 49 -4.80 4.08 -12.44
C MET A 49 -3.74 4.79 -13.28
N VAL A 50 -2.46 4.49 -13.05
CA VAL A 50 -1.36 5.07 -13.82
C VAL A 50 -1.47 4.64 -15.29
N VAL A 51 -1.61 3.34 -15.55
CA VAL A 51 -1.74 2.82 -16.93
C VAL A 51 -3.00 3.37 -17.60
N GLY A 52 -4.13 3.43 -16.91
CA GLY A 52 -5.37 4.01 -17.43
C GLY A 52 -5.28 5.50 -17.74
N GLY A 53 -4.61 6.27 -16.89
CA GLY A 53 -4.32 7.67 -17.14
C GLY A 53 -3.46 7.88 -18.38
N LEU A 54 -2.40 7.06 -18.54
CA LEU A 54 -1.56 7.09 -19.75
C LEU A 54 -2.36 6.73 -21.01
N LEU A 55 -3.20 5.69 -20.96
CA LEU A 55 -4.01 5.31 -22.12
C LEU A 55 -5.01 6.39 -22.51
N LEU A 56 -5.66 7.05 -21.55
CA LEU A 56 -6.55 8.18 -21.83
C LEU A 56 -5.80 9.34 -22.48
N LEU A 57 -4.60 9.66 -21.97
CA LEU A 57 -3.76 10.73 -22.53
C LEU A 57 -3.33 10.40 -23.96
N PHE A 58 -2.86 9.17 -24.22
CA PHE A 58 -2.51 8.72 -25.56
C PHE A 58 -3.73 8.69 -26.49
N GLY A 59 -4.87 8.22 -26.01
CA GLY A 59 -6.13 8.22 -26.74
C GLY A 59 -6.56 9.64 -27.13
N LEU A 60 -6.39 10.62 -26.23
CA LEU A 60 -6.65 12.02 -26.52
C LEU A 60 -5.71 12.55 -27.60
N LEU A 61 -4.40 12.28 -27.49
CA LEU A 61 -3.41 12.77 -28.44
C LEU A 61 -3.63 12.18 -29.86
N VAL A 62 -3.87 10.86 -29.93
CA VAL A 62 -4.20 10.16 -31.18
C VAL A 62 -5.54 10.65 -31.72
N GLY A 63 -6.53 10.86 -30.87
CA GLY A 63 -7.83 11.40 -31.25
C GLY A 63 -7.74 12.80 -31.86
N ILE A 64 -6.94 13.68 -31.27
CA ILE A 64 -6.68 15.02 -31.81
C ILE A 64 -5.95 14.93 -33.15
N ALA A 65 -4.86 14.16 -33.23
CA ALA A 65 -4.12 13.96 -34.48
C ALA A 65 -5.03 13.41 -35.58
N PHE A 66 -5.91 12.47 -35.22
CA PHE A 66 -6.86 11.91 -36.15
C PHE A 66 -7.92 12.91 -36.60
N LEU A 67 -8.48 13.71 -35.68
CA LEU A 67 -9.45 14.75 -36.00
C LEU A 67 -8.88 15.76 -37.00
N VAL A 68 -7.60 16.09 -36.86
CA VAL A 68 -6.86 16.92 -37.83
C VAL A 68 -6.76 16.23 -39.20
N THR A 69 -6.46 14.93 -39.26
CA THR A 69 -6.41 14.18 -40.53
C THR A 69 -7.78 13.93 -41.17
N TRP A 70 -8.83 13.81 -40.37
CA TRP A 70 -10.22 13.70 -40.82
C TRP A 70 -10.65 14.99 -41.52
N LEU A 71 -10.30 16.15 -40.95
CA LEU A 71 -10.48 17.46 -41.58
C LEU A 71 -9.76 17.59 -42.93
N LEU A 72 -8.72 16.76 -43.16
CA LEU A 72 -7.87 16.75 -44.35
C LEU A 72 -8.15 15.57 -45.32
N ASN A 73 -9.31 14.91 -45.20
CA ASN A 73 -9.82 13.86 -46.10
C ASN A 73 -9.17 12.46 -45.98
N THR A 74 -9.06 11.89 -44.77
CA THR A 74 -8.90 10.43 -44.58
C THR A 74 -9.63 9.94 -43.32
N ALA A 75 -10.96 9.93 -43.41
CA ALA A 75 -11.88 9.83 -42.27
C ALA A 75 -12.13 8.42 -41.68
N LEU A 76 -11.77 7.35 -42.39
CA LEU A 76 -12.11 5.98 -41.98
C LEU A 76 -11.02 5.33 -41.10
N ALA A 77 -9.75 5.70 -41.29
CA ALA A 77 -8.61 5.03 -40.66
C ALA A 77 -8.57 5.23 -39.13
N GLY A 78 -8.91 6.41 -38.63
CA GLY A 78 -8.88 6.67 -37.19
C GLY A 78 -10.21 6.56 -36.48
N LEU A 79 -11.32 6.26 -37.18
CA LEU A 79 -12.48 5.68 -36.52
C LEU A 79 -12.12 4.30 -35.93
N ILE A 80 -11.35 3.50 -36.66
CA ILE A 80 -10.85 2.20 -36.19
C ILE A 80 -9.86 2.40 -35.03
N ALA A 81 -8.90 3.33 -35.16
CA ALA A 81 -7.96 3.62 -34.08
C ALA A 81 -8.68 4.10 -32.81
N CYS A 82 -9.62 5.04 -32.94
CA CYS A 82 -10.42 5.54 -31.82
C CYS A 82 -11.22 4.41 -31.16
N ALA A 83 -11.85 3.53 -31.94
CA ALA A 83 -12.58 2.37 -31.44
C ALA A 83 -11.67 1.40 -30.67
N VAL A 84 -10.47 1.10 -31.16
CA VAL A 84 -9.51 0.21 -30.47
C VAL A 84 -9.09 0.80 -29.12
N TYR A 85 -8.78 2.10 -29.06
CA TYR A 85 -8.41 2.75 -27.80
C TYR A 85 -9.59 2.89 -26.83
N LEU A 86 -10.81 3.12 -27.33
CA LEU A 86 -12.02 3.09 -26.50
C LEU A 86 -12.24 1.71 -25.87
N VAL A 87 -12.04 0.65 -26.64
CA VAL A 87 -12.15 -0.74 -26.14
C VAL A 87 -11.08 -1.02 -25.08
N LEU A 88 -9.82 -0.67 -25.35
CA LEU A 88 -8.73 -0.85 -24.38
C LEU A 88 -8.95 -0.04 -23.10
N GLY A 89 -9.37 1.22 -23.23
CA GLY A 89 -9.73 2.08 -22.11
C GLY A 89 -10.90 1.53 -21.30
N ALA A 90 -11.95 1.01 -21.96
CA ALA A 90 -13.11 0.43 -21.29
C ALA A 90 -12.75 -0.83 -20.49
N ILE A 91 -11.95 -1.74 -21.06
CA ILE A 91 -11.47 -2.93 -20.35
C ILE A 91 -10.71 -2.52 -19.09
N LEU A 92 -9.80 -1.54 -19.21
CA LEU A 92 -8.98 -1.10 -18.10
C LEU A 92 -9.77 -0.34 -17.04
N ALA A 93 -10.77 0.44 -17.43
CA ALA A 93 -11.69 1.11 -16.51
C ALA A 93 -12.57 0.12 -15.74
N LEU A 94 -13.04 -0.95 -16.39
CA LEU A 94 -13.81 -2.01 -15.73
C LEU A 94 -12.95 -2.78 -14.72
N VAL A 95 -11.70 -3.11 -15.09
CA VAL A 95 -10.74 -3.77 -14.19
C VAL A 95 -10.33 -2.83 -13.04
N GLY A 96 -10.07 -1.55 -13.32
CA GLY A 96 -9.77 -0.52 -12.33
C GLY A 96 -10.93 -0.31 -11.35
N LYS A 97 -12.17 -0.24 -11.83
CA LYS A 97 -13.36 -0.09 -10.99
C LYS A 97 -13.58 -1.28 -10.04
N SER A 98 -13.21 -2.49 -10.46
CA SER A 98 -13.24 -3.70 -9.62
C SER A 98 -12.17 -3.69 -8.52
N ARG A 99 -11.11 -2.90 -8.66
CA ARG A 99 -9.94 -2.88 -7.76
C ARG A 99 -9.86 -1.62 -6.90
N LEU A 100 -10.68 -0.60 -7.17
CA LEU A 100 -10.90 0.53 -6.27
C LEU A 100 -11.76 0.10 -5.07
N VAL A 101 -11.19 -0.77 -4.23
CA VAL A 101 -11.59 -0.78 -2.81
C VAL A 101 -10.94 0.47 -2.24
N ILE A 102 -11.64 1.60 -2.30
CA ILE A 102 -11.26 2.82 -1.58
C ILE A 102 -11.04 2.38 -0.14
N PRO A 103 -9.80 2.37 0.39
CA PRO A 103 -9.62 2.10 1.79
C PRO A 103 -10.39 3.20 2.51
N LYS A 104 -11.44 2.80 3.26
CA LYS A 104 -12.03 3.71 4.23
C LYS A 104 -10.86 4.27 5.04
N PRO A 105 -10.79 5.58 5.31
CA PRO A 105 -9.72 6.17 6.12
C PRO A 105 -9.79 5.76 7.61
N ALA A 106 -10.15 4.51 7.90
CA ALA A 106 -10.33 3.94 9.23
C ALA A 106 -9.09 3.13 9.71
N GLU A 107 -8.09 2.86 8.86
CA GLU A 107 -6.94 2.04 9.24
C GLU A 107 -5.64 2.81 9.52
N LEU A 108 -5.74 4.12 9.67
CA LEU A 108 -4.72 4.89 10.38
C LEU A 108 -4.91 4.79 11.91
N ARG A 109 -5.15 3.58 12.44
CA ARG A 109 -5.09 3.32 13.90
C ARG A 109 -3.70 3.62 14.48
N SER A 110 -2.65 3.56 13.65
CA SER A 110 -1.29 3.86 14.07
C SER A 110 -1.11 5.33 14.51
N VAL A 111 -1.70 6.31 13.82
CA VAL A 111 -1.59 7.73 14.23
C VAL A 111 -2.59 8.14 15.32
N ALA A 112 -3.71 7.44 15.46
CA ALA A 112 -4.65 7.67 16.55
C ALA A 112 -4.09 7.18 17.90
N ASN A 113 -3.49 5.98 17.93
CA ASN A 113 -2.87 5.43 19.13
C ASN A 113 -1.64 6.24 19.57
N LEU A 114 -0.84 6.77 18.64
CA LEU A 114 0.34 7.58 19.00
C LEU A 114 -0.03 8.88 19.74
N LYS A 115 -1.19 9.48 19.42
CA LYS A 115 -1.69 10.65 20.17
C LYS A 115 -2.18 10.26 21.56
N GLU A 116 -2.91 9.15 21.67
CA GLU A 116 -3.40 8.66 22.97
C GLU A 116 -2.25 8.23 23.90
N THR A 117 -1.21 7.58 23.35
CA THR A 117 0.00 7.21 24.08
C THR A 117 0.78 8.45 24.54
N ARG A 118 0.90 9.49 23.70
CA ARG A 118 1.51 10.77 24.11
C ARG A 118 0.74 11.37 25.29
N ASP A 119 -0.59 11.43 25.20
CA ASP A 119 -1.41 12.05 26.23
C ASP A 119 -1.39 11.25 27.55
N TRP A 120 -1.32 9.92 27.47
CA TRP A 120 -1.12 9.06 28.64
C TRP A 120 0.25 9.30 29.31
N VAL A 121 1.34 9.37 28.52
CA VAL A 121 2.70 9.65 29.04
C VAL A 121 2.79 11.05 29.67
N LEU A 122 2.22 12.06 29.01
CA LEU A 122 2.21 13.44 29.52
C LEU A 122 1.41 13.58 30.83
N ARG A 123 0.33 12.79 30.99
CA ARG A 123 -0.44 12.74 32.25
C ARG A 123 0.39 12.11 33.38
N GLN A 124 1.11 11.03 33.11
CA GLN A 124 1.95 10.34 34.10
C GLN A 124 3.11 11.22 34.60
N ILE A 125 3.75 11.98 33.70
CA ILE A 125 4.82 12.93 34.07
C ILE A 125 4.27 14.08 34.91
N ARG A 126 3.05 14.56 34.60
CA ARG A 126 2.40 15.64 35.35
C ARG A 126 1.90 15.21 36.72
N SER A 127 1.49 13.95 36.89
CA SER A 127 1.00 13.43 38.18
C SER A 127 2.10 13.11 39.18
N ASN A 128 3.34 12.88 38.73
CA ASN A 128 4.48 12.53 39.61
C ASN A 128 5.27 13.75 40.11
N VAL A 129 4.82 14.97 39.80
CA VAL A 129 5.44 16.25 40.22
C VAL A 129 4.50 16.98 41.21
N ARG A 130 3.80 16.24 42.06
CA ARG A 130 3.06 16.76 43.22
C ARG A 130 3.29 15.88 44.44
#